data_AF-A0A3B9M3U8-F1
#
_entry.id   AF-A0A3B9M3U8-F1
#
_cell.length_a   1.000
_cell.length_b   1.000
_cell.length_c   1.000
_cell.angle_alpha   90.00
_cell.angle_beta   90.00
_cell.angle_gamma   90.00
#
_symmetry.space_group_name_H-M   'P 1'
#
loop_
_entity.id
_entity.type
_entity.pdbx_description
1 polymer ?
#
loop_
_entity_poly.entity_id
_entity_poly.type
_entity_poly.pdbx_seq_one_letter_code
_entity_poly.pdbx_strand_id
1 'polypeptide(L)'
;CNDTGRISMLVTALADHLDVDIPDLPIAVTAPEWMEQKATIDGVFAVAYGAYTHLSPTPFVTGAPQLVKLLTEDVEKLTGGKIALGDDPTEVADGIEAHILSKRKGLGLKV
;
A
#
# COMPACT_ATOMS: atom_id res chain seq x y z
N CYS A 1 12.65 -0.37 -11.65
CA CYS A 1 11.28 0.05 -11.27
C CYS A 1 10.25 -0.64 -12.14
N ASN A 2 10.27 -0.57 -13.49
CA ASN A 2 9.24 -1.15 -14.37
C ASN A 2 8.82 -2.61 -14.11
N ASP A 3 9.69 -3.45 -13.55
CA ASP A 3 9.35 -4.82 -13.16
C ASP A 3 8.38 -4.91 -11.95
N THR A 4 8.04 -3.80 -11.29
CA THR A 4 6.91 -3.71 -10.33
C THR A 4 5.61 -4.19 -10.96
N GLY A 5 5.43 -4.00 -12.28
CA GLY A 5 4.31 -4.57 -13.02
C GLY A 5 4.27 -6.11 -13.02
N ARG A 6 5.39 -6.80 -12.78
CA ARG A 6 5.38 -8.27 -12.60
C ARG A 6 4.83 -8.66 -11.23
N ILE A 7 5.06 -7.82 -10.20
CA ILE A 7 4.49 -8.03 -8.87
C ILE A 7 2.98 -7.90 -8.95
N SER A 8 2.45 -6.91 -9.69
CA SER A 8 0.99 -6.81 -9.86
C SER A 8 0.43 -8.03 -10.58
N MET A 9 1.08 -8.55 -11.63
CA MET A 9 0.66 -9.80 -12.27
C MET A 9 0.59 -10.98 -11.30
N LEU A 10 1.60 -11.15 -10.43
CA LEU A 10 1.60 -12.20 -9.41
C LEU A 10 0.45 -12.01 -8.42
N VAL A 11 0.27 -10.79 -7.91
CA VAL A 11 -0.79 -10.48 -6.95
C VAL A 11 -2.17 -10.69 -7.57
N THR A 12 -2.39 -10.26 -8.82
CA THR A 12 -3.64 -10.50 -9.54
C THR A 12 -3.91 -11.99 -9.67
N ALA A 13 -2.90 -12.79 -10.05
CA ALA A 13 -3.07 -14.23 -10.16
C ALA A 13 -3.42 -14.91 -8.81
N LEU A 14 -2.92 -14.37 -7.69
CA LEU A 14 -3.29 -14.84 -6.35
C LEU A 14 -4.72 -14.45 -5.97
N ALA A 15 -5.13 -13.23 -6.27
CA ALA A 15 -6.51 -12.76 -6.06
C ALA A 15 -7.50 -13.62 -6.87
N ASP A 16 -7.22 -13.84 -8.15
CA ASP A 16 -8.02 -14.69 -9.03
C ASP A 16 -8.11 -16.13 -8.50
N HIS A 17 -7.00 -16.67 -7.98
CA HIS A 17 -6.98 -18.02 -7.42
C HIS A 17 -7.80 -18.15 -6.13
N LEU A 18 -7.85 -17.09 -5.32
CA LEU A 18 -8.56 -17.05 -4.05
C LEU A 18 -10.00 -16.54 -4.16
N ASP A 19 -10.41 -16.08 -5.35
CA ASP A 19 -11.72 -15.46 -5.63
C ASP A 19 -12.01 -14.26 -4.71
N VAL A 20 -11.02 -13.38 -4.57
CA VAL A 20 -11.09 -12.13 -3.76
C VAL A 20 -10.57 -10.94 -4.56
N ASP A 21 -10.86 -9.72 -4.10
CA ASP A 21 -10.29 -8.52 -4.70
C ASP A 21 -8.87 -8.23 -4.13
N ILE A 22 -8.08 -7.40 -4.82
CA ILE A 22 -6.71 -7.05 -4.39
C ILE A 22 -6.67 -6.48 -2.97
N PRO A 23 -7.58 -5.57 -2.55
CA PRO A 23 -7.57 -5.02 -1.19
C PRO A 23 -7.79 -6.05 -0.09
N ASP A 24 -8.31 -7.24 -0.39
CA ASP A 24 -8.53 -8.29 0.61
C ASP A 24 -7.26 -9.09 0.88
N LEU A 25 -6.29 -9.05 -0.04
CA LEU A 25 -5.04 -9.78 0.09
C LEU A 25 -4.15 -9.22 1.21
N PRO A 26 -3.42 -10.08 1.94
CA PRO A 26 -2.52 -9.68 3.00
C PRO A 26 -1.16 -9.24 2.43
N ILE A 27 -1.16 -8.13 1.70
CA ILE A 27 0.01 -7.56 1.04
C ILE A 27 0.22 -6.10 1.46
N ALA A 28 1.45 -5.61 1.30
CA ALA A 28 1.79 -4.21 1.45
C ALA A 28 2.90 -3.84 0.46
N VAL A 29 2.97 -2.57 0.11
CA VAL A 29 4.05 -1.97 -0.67
C VAL A 29 4.82 -1.01 0.23
N THR A 30 6.14 -0.99 0.12
CA THR A 30 6.98 -0.05 0.86
C THR A 30 8.05 0.53 -0.06
N ALA A 31 8.17 1.86 -0.05
CA ALA A 31 9.28 2.59 -0.64
C ALA A 31 9.93 3.42 0.47
N PRO A 32 10.82 2.81 1.28
CA PRO A 32 11.32 3.41 2.52
C PRO A 32 12.38 4.50 2.30
N GLU A 33 12.96 4.59 1.10
CA GLU A 33 14.00 5.57 0.76
C GLU A 33 13.82 6.08 -0.67
N TRP A 34 12.59 6.42 -1.05
CA TRP A 34 12.33 6.83 -2.43
C TRP A 34 12.90 8.23 -2.72
N MET A 35 13.47 8.43 -3.90
CA MET A 35 14.08 9.71 -4.29
C MET A 35 13.63 10.22 -5.67
N GLU A 36 13.23 9.33 -6.57
CA GLU A 36 12.93 9.69 -7.96
C GLU A 36 11.41 9.73 -8.24
N GLN A 37 11.00 10.55 -9.20
CA GLN A 37 9.59 10.71 -9.61
C GLN A 37 8.93 9.39 -10.04
N LYS A 38 9.72 8.42 -10.55
CA LYS A 38 9.20 7.10 -10.92
C LYS A 38 8.65 6.34 -9.70
N ALA A 39 9.31 6.45 -8.54
CA ALA A 39 8.82 5.83 -7.31
C ALA A 39 7.51 6.47 -6.81
N THR A 40 7.31 7.77 -7.06
CA THR A 40 6.02 8.42 -6.81
C THR A 40 4.91 7.83 -7.67
N ILE A 41 5.19 7.55 -8.96
CA ILE A 41 4.23 6.91 -9.87
C ILE A 41 3.92 5.49 -9.40
N ASP A 42 4.93 4.71 -9.01
CA ASP A 42 4.75 3.36 -8.47
C ASP A 42 3.90 3.39 -7.17
N GLY A 43 4.11 4.38 -6.30
CA GLY A 43 3.31 4.57 -5.09
C GLY A 43 1.85 4.91 -5.38
N VAL A 44 1.58 5.81 -6.33
CA VAL A 44 0.21 6.13 -6.77
C VAL A 44 -0.47 4.92 -7.42
N PHE A 45 0.28 4.16 -8.23
CA PHE A 45 -0.19 2.89 -8.79
C PHE A 45 -0.58 1.91 -7.68
N ALA A 46 0.26 1.72 -6.67
CA ALA A 46 -0.01 0.79 -5.57
C ALA A 46 -1.28 1.16 -4.79
N VAL A 47 -1.51 2.46 -4.53
CA VAL A 47 -2.76 2.94 -3.92
C VAL A 47 -3.96 2.62 -4.81
N ALA A 48 -3.89 2.97 -6.11
CA ALA A 48 -4.97 2.69 -7.06
C ALA A 48 -5.24 1.18 -7.24
N TYR A 49 -4.20 0.37 -7.09
CA TYR A 49 -4.24 -1.08 -7.15
C TYR A 49 -4.81 -1.71 -5.87
N GLY A 50 -5.09 -0.91 -4.83
CA GLY A 50 -5.74 -1.40 -3.61
C GLY A 50 -4.80 -1.77 -2.47
N ALA A 51 -3.50 -1.44 -2.58
CA ALA A 51 -2.50 -1.82 -1.59
C ALA A 51 -2.29 -0.75 -0.51
N TYR A 52 -2.00 -1.20 0.71
CA TYR A 52 -1.36 -0.37 1.73
C TYR A 52 0.05 -0.02 1.29
N THR A 53 0.36 1.26 1.17
CA THR A 53 1.57 1.76 0.52
C THR A 53 2.33 2.70 1.45
N HIS A 54 3.42 2.20 2.03
CA HIS A 54 4.33 3.00 2.84
C HIS A 54 5.30 3.80 1.95
N LEU A 55 5.48 5.09 2.25
CA LEU A 55 6.43 5.99 1.59
C LEU A 55 7.28 6.75 2.61
N SER A 56 8.61 6.66 2.48
CA SER A 56 9.57 7.52 3.18
C SER A 56 10.71 7.95 2.24
N PRO A 57 11.16 9.22 2.29
CA PRO A 57 10.67 10.30 3.16
C PRO A 57 9.25 10.74 2.80
N THR A 58 8.59 11.47 3.72
CA THR A 58 7.24 11.99 3.49
C THR A 58 7.18 12.81 2.19
N PRO A 59 6.24 12.50 1.27
CA PRO A 59 6.12 13.25 0.01
C PRO A 59 5.79 14.73 0.21
N PHE A 60 6.17 15.56 -0.77
CA PHE A 60 5.99 17.01 -0.78
C PHE A 60 4.52 17.45 -0.96
N VAL A 61 3.61 16.90 -0.17
CA VAL A 61 2.15 17.13 -0.22
C VAL A 61 1.59 17.67 1.11
N THR A 62 2.42 17.78 2.15
CA THR A 62 2.03 18.16 3.52
C THR A 62 1.41 19.57 3.62
N GLY A 63 1.68 20.45 2.66
CA GLY A 63 1.06 21.78 2.56
C GLY A 63 -0.41 21.77 2.14
N ALA A 64 -0.98 20.62 1.76
CA ALA A 64 -2.35 20.47 1.30
C ALA A 64 -3.14 19.49 2.19
N PRO A 65 -3.73 19.93 3.31
CA PRO A 65 -4.36 19.04 4.29
C PRO A 65 -5.48 18.15 3.73
N GLN A 66 -6.27 18.66 2.78
CA GLN A 66 -7.31 17.87 2.12
C GLN A 66 -6.71 16.77 1.22
N LEU A 67 -5.58 17.05 0.58
CA LEU A 67 -4.87 16.06 -0.23
C LEU A 67 -4.23 14.99 0.65
N VAL A 68 -3.60 15.39 1.76
CA VAL A 68 -3.06 14.44 2.74
C VAL A 68 -4.16 13.50 3.20
N LYS A 69 -5.28 14.05 3.69
CA LYS A 69 -6.44 13.25 4.13
C LYS A 69 -6.97 12.34 3.02
N LEU A 70 -7.06 12.84 1.80
CA LEU A 70 -7.48 12.03 0.66
C LEU A 70 -6.57 10.80 0.51
N LEU A 71 -5.25 11.01 0.48
CA LEU A 71 -4.27 9.96 0.22
C LEU A 71 -4.10 8.98 1.39
N THR A 72 -4.28 9.41 2.63
CA THR A 72 -4.05 8.57 3.82
C THR A 72 -5.32 7.92 4.37
N GLU A 73 -6.50 8.44 4.04
CA GLU A 73 -7.78 8.00 4.63
C GLU A 73 -8.88 7.80 3.60
N ASP A 74 -9.27 8.86 2.87
CA ASP A 74 -10.51 8.81 2.09
C ASP A 74 -10.41 7.93 0.84
N VAL A 75 -9.21 7.81 0.24
CA VAL A 75 -8.96 6.96 -0.94
C VAL A 75 -9.11 5.47 -0.66
N GLU A 76 -8.98 5.04 0.61
CA GLU A 76 -9.18 3.64 1.02
C GLU A 76 -10.63 3.20 0.76
N LYS A 77 -11.60 4.11 0.88
CA LYS A 77 -13.01 3.82 0.60
C LYS A 77 -13.30 3.67 -0.89
N LEU A 78 -12.42 4.18 -1.75
CA LEU A 78 -12.59 4.18 -3.21
C LEU A 78 -11.85 3.01 -3.87
N THR A 79 -10.67 2.68 -3.34
CA THR A 79 -9.74 1.72 -3.98
C THR A 79 -9.36 0.57 -3.06
N GLY A 80 -9.57 0.68 -1.75
CA GLY A 80 -9.02 -0.23 -0.75
C GLY A 80 -7.56 0.00 -0.38
N GLY A 81 -6.82 0.79 -1.18
CA GLY A 81 -5.44 1.17 -0.92
C GLY A 81 -5.33 2.52 -0.22
N LYS A 82 -4.17 2.80 0.38
CA LYS A 82 -3.86 4.10 1.01
C LYS A 82 -2.37 4.31 1.19
N ILE A 83 -1.99 5.57 1.42
CA ILE A 83 -0.63 5.94 1.80
C ILE A 83 -0.47 5.84 3.32
N ALA A 84 0.63 5.20 3.74
CA ALA A 84 1.16 5.26 5.09
C ALA A 84 2.49 6.02 5.09
N LEU A 85 2.70 6.85 6.11
CA LEU A 85 3.89 7.67 6.28
C LEU A 85 4.60 7.26 7.56
N GLY A 86 5.93 7.27 7.57
CA GLY A 86 6.75 7.00 8.74
C GLY A 86 8.23 6.93 8.36
N ASP A 87 9.10 7.47 9.20
CA ASP A 87 10.55 7.44 8.94
C ASP A 87 11.30 6.47 9.87
N ASP A 88 10.67 5.99 10.95
CA ASP A 88 11.24 4.94 11.81
C ASP A 88 10.99 3.55 11.19
N PRO A 89 12.03 2.79 10.81
CA PRO A 89 11.85 1.51 10.15
C PRO A 89 11.15 0.45 11.01
N THR A 90 11.27 0.53 12.33
CA THR A 90 10.65 -0.44 13.25
C THR A 90 9.16 -0.19 13.32
N GLU A 91 8.74 1.06 13.54
CA GLU A 91 7.32 1.44 13.54
C GLU A 91 6.64 1.15 12.19
N VAL A 92 7.36 1.37 11.09
CA VAL A 92 6.87 1.04 9.74
C VAL A 92 6.70 -0.47 9.57
N ALA A 93 7.67 -1.27 10.02
CA ALA A 93 7.57 -2.73 9.95
C ALA A 93 6.38 -3.25 10.78
N ASP A 94 6.21 -2.74 12.00
CA ASP A 94 5.09 -3.08 12.87
C ASP A 94 3.74 -2.69 12.23
N GLY A 95 3.68 -1.53 11.57
CA GLY A 95 2.50 -1.07 10.85
C GLY A 95 2.14 -1.96 9.65
N ILE A 96 3.15 -2.36 8.86
CA ILE A 96 2.98 -3.30 7.75
C ILE A 96 2.52 -4.67 8.26
N GLU A 97 3.14 -5.18 9.32
CA GLU A 97 2.75 -6.45 9.94
C GLU A 97 1.29 -6.39 10.42
N ALA A 98 0.92 -5.35 11.17
CA ALA A 98 -0.45 -5.16 11.65
C ALA A 98 -1.47 -5.13 10.50
N HIS A 99 -1.14 -4.47 9.38
CA HIS A 99 -1.96 -4.48 8.18
C HIS A 99 -2.14 -5.89 7.61
N ILE A 100 -1.04 -6.61 7.39
CA ILE A 100 -1.03 -7.98 6.85
C ILE A 100 -1.84 -8.92 7.76
N LEU A 101 -1.62 -8.89 9.08
CA LEU A 101 -2.34 -9.71 10.04
C LEU A 101 -3.85 -9.42 10.05
N SER A 102 -4.23 -8.14 9.91
CA SER A 102 -5.65 -7.75 9.79
C SER A 102 -6.31 -8.35 8.54
N LYS A 103 -5.63 -8.29 7.39
CA LYS A 103 -6.12 -8.88 6.13
C LYS A 103 -6.18 -10.41 6.20
N ARG A 104 -5.16 -11.05 6.79
CA ARG A 104 -5.17 -12.50 7.07
C ARG A 104 -6.39 -12.91 7.90
N LYS A 105 -6.69 -12.14 8.95
CA LYS A 105 -7.89 -12.36 9.78
C LYS A 105 -9.17 -12.23 8.96
N GLY A 106 -9.26 -11.22 8.08
CA GLY A 106 -10.39 -11.02 7.17
C GLY A 106 -10.64 -12.20 6.24
N LEU A 107 -9.56 -12.84 5.77
CA LEU A 107 -9.60 -14.06 4.95
C LEU A 107 -9.78 -15.36 5.75
N GLY A 108 -9.96 -15.29 7.08
CA GLY A 108 -10.10 -16.48 7.94
C GLY A 108 -8.82 -17.30 8.10
N LEU A 109 -7.65 -16.71 7.82
CA LEU A 109 -6.35 -17.35 8.03
C LEU A 109 -5.90 -17.23 9.48
N LYS A 110 -5.04 -18.17 9.92
CA LYS A 110 -4.41 -18.10 11.25
C LYS A 110 -3.54 -16.84 11.37
N VAL A 111 -3.65 -16.17 12.52
CA VAL A 111 -2.93 -14.95 12.91
C VAL A 111 -2.18 -15.24 14.19
#